data_AF-A0A4R6DQ96-F1
#
_entry.id   AF-A0A4R6DQ96-F1
#
_cell.length_a   1.000
_cell.length_b   1.000
_cell.length_c   1.000
_cell.angle_alpha   90.00
_cell.angle_beta   90.00
_cell.angle_gamma   90.00
#
_symmetry.space_group_name_H-M   'P 1'
#
loop_
_entity.id
_entity.type
_entity.pdbx_description
1 polymer ?
#
loop_
_entity_poly.entity_id
_entity_poly.type
_entity_poly.pdbx_seq_one_letter_code
_entity_poly.pdbx_strand_id
1 'polypeptide(L)'
;MSEAQYRDIAGGLDPQALAERVRDGMYERDQAARSLEMGFTEVGPGRATMTMRVREDMLNGFRICHGGFITTLADTAFAYACNSGNEQTVASGISVDFMAPGRPGDLLTAAAQRVSESGRTGVYDITVTNQSGELIAVMRGKSYRIKGRPVVEL
;
A
#
# COMPACT_ATOMS: atom_id res chain seq x y z
N MET A 1 3.70 -26.78 24.47
CA MET A 1 3.78 -25.36 24.84
C MET A 1 2.68 -24.64 24.07
N SER A 2 1.65 -24.17 24.76
CA SER A 2 0.36 -23.78 24.17
C SER A 2 0.41 -22.45 23.41
N GLU A 3 -0.37 -22.34 22.34
CA GLU A 3 -0.67 -21.16 21.50
C GLU A 3 -1.27 -19.94 22.26
N ALA A 4 -1.24 -19.95 23.58
CA ALA A 4 -1.93 -19.00 24.46
C ALA A 4 -1.03 -17.82 24.82
N GLN A 5 -0.80 -16.94 23.85
CA GLN A 5 -0.64 -15.49 24.04
C GLN A 5 -0.60 -14.82 22.65
N TYR A 6 -1.63 -15.07 21.83
CA TYR A 6 -1.93 -14.14 20.75
C TYR A 6 -2.35 -12.85 21.46
N ARG A 7 -1.44 -11.85 21.52
CA ARG A 7 -1.82 -10.50 21.93
C ARG A 7 -3.02 -10.13 21.05
N ASP A 8 -4.09 -9.66 21.66
CA ASP A 8 -5.16 -9.03 20.90
C ASP A 8 -4.58 -7.77 20.25
N ILE A 9 -4.08 -7.93 19.04
CA ILE A 9 -3.54 -6.87 18.19
C ILE A 9 -4.65 -6.07 17.53
N ALA A 10 -5.92 -6.45 17.70
CA ALA A 10 -7.06 -5.69 17.23
C ALA A 10 -7.58 -4.72 18.31
N GLY A 11 -7.26 -4.96 19.59
CA GLY A 11 -7.71 -4.13 20.71
C GLY A 11 -9.24 -4.04 20.81
N GLY A 12 -9.95 -5.09 20.40
CA GLY A 12 -11.42 -5.12 20.32
C GLY A 12 -12.06 -4.25 19.21
N LEU A 13 -11.27 -3.64 18.32
CA LEU A 13 -11.79 -2.89 17.18
C LEU A 13 -12.41 -3.83 16.13
N ASP A 14 -13.44 -3.36 15.44
CA ASP A 14 -13.88 -4.03 14.22
C ASP A 14 -12.81 -3.91 13.10
N PRO A 15 -12.85 -4.76 12.06
CA PRO A 15 -11.81 -4.78 11.04
C PRO A 15 -11.61 -3.43 10.29
N GLN A 16 -12.68 -2.64 10.12
CA GLN A 16 -12.59 -1.36 9.42
C GLN A 16 -11.91 -0.31 10.30
N ALA A 17 -12.36 -0.19 11.56
CA ALA A 17 -11.75 0.71 12.53
C ALA A 17 -10.28 0.34 12.80
N LEU A 18 -9.96 -0.95 12.82
CA LEU A 18 -8.58 -1.43 12.94
C LEU A 18 -7.71 -0.96 11.77
N ALA A 19 -8.20 -1.11 10.53
CA ALA A 19 -7.46 -0.69 9.33
C ALA A 19 -7.20 0.82 9.31
N GLU A 20 -8.19 1.62 9.74
CA GLU A 20 -8.05 3.08 9.87
C GLU A 20 -7.05 3.47 10.95
N ARG A 21 -7.07 2.79 12.10
CA ARG A 21 -6.12 3.04 13.18
C ARG A 21 -4.69 2.68 12.80
N VAL A 22 -4.51 1.58 12.08
CA VAL A 22 -3.21 1.19 11.51
C VAL A 22 -2.74 2.21 10.49
N ARG A 23 -3.61 2.65 9.57
CA ARG A 23 -3.31 3.71 8.59
C ARG A 23 -2.74 4.93 9.29
N ASP A 24 -3.45 5.45 10.29
CA ASP A 24 -3.06 6.70 10.96
C ASP A 24 -1.68 6.57 11.63
N GLY A 25 -1.49 5.55 12.47
CA GLY A 25 -0.22 5.40 13.20
C GLY A 25 0.96 4.96 12.31
N MET A 26 0.72 4.23 11.23
CA MET A 26 1.76 3.91 10.25
C MET A 26 2.14 5.13 9.41
N TYR A 27 1.15 5.90 8.94
CA TYR A 27 1.37 7.09 8.11
C TYR A 27 2.12 8.21 8.83
N GLU A 28 1.88 8.40 10.13
CA GLU A 28 2.59 9.39 10.95
C GLU A 28 4.13 9.31 10.81
N ARG A 29 4.65 8.09 10.63
CA ARG A 29 6.10 7.81 10.52
C ARG A 29 6.55 7.37 9.13
N ASP A 30 5.66 7.33 8.15
CA ASP A 30 5.97 6.97 6.76
C ASP A 30 6.53 8.18 6.00
N GLN A 31 7.85 8.36 6.09
CA GLN A 31 8.53 9.50 5.47
C GLN A 31 8.48 9.45 3.94
N ALA A 32 8.43 8.25 3.34
CA ALA A 32 8.37 8.11 1.88
C ALA A 32 7.02 8.60 1.37
N ALA A 33 5.92 8.09 1.92
CA ALA A 33 4.58 8.53 1.55
C ALA A 33 4.40 10.05 1.76
N ARG A 34 4.88 10.58 2.88
CA ARG A 34 4.76 12.01 3.20
C ARG A 34 5.59 12.91 2.29
N SER A 35 6.84 12.55 1.98
CA SER A 35 7.72 13.34 1.09
C SER A 35 7.25 13.34 -0.37
N LEU A 36 6.55 12.30 -0.77
CA LEU A 36 5.92 12.19 -2.09
C LEU A 36 4.49 12.72 -2.11
N GLU A 37 4.03 13.36 -1.01
CA GLU A 37 2.69 13.94 -0.88
C GLU A 37 1.57 12.92 -1.18
N MET A 38 1.81 11.66 -0.83
CA MET A 38 0.81 10.61 -1.01
C MET A 38 -0.32 10.77 0.01
N GLY A 39 -1.54 10.60 -0.46
CA GLY A 39 -2.76 10.67 0.36
C GLY A 39 -3.64 9.43 0.21
N PHE A 40 -4.56 9.22 1.15
CA PHE A 40 -5.54 8.15 1.08
C PHE A 40 -6.86 8.65 0.49
N THR A 41 -7.48 7.83 -0.35
CA THR A 41 -8.90 7.96 -0.69
C THR A 41 -9.74 6.91 0.02
N GLU A 42 -9.15 5.75 0.33
CA GLU A 42 -9.82 4.67 1.07
C GLU A 42 -8.80 3.76 1.77
N VAL A 43 -9.20 3.18 2.90
CA VAL A 43 -8.51 2.04 3.53
C VAL A 43 -9.54 1.06 4.09
N GLY A 44 -9.20 -0.23 4.14
CA GLY A 44 -10.03 -1.23 4.80
C GLY A 44 -9.33 -2.59 4.90
N PRO A 45 -10.04 -3.63 5.38
CA PRO A 45 -9.46 -4.96 5.58
C PRO A 45 -8.91 -5.57 4.28
N GLY A 46 -7.59 -5.64 4.17
CA GLY A 46 -6.88 -6.16 2.99
C GLY A 46 -6.92 -5.24 1.77
N ARG A 47 -7.24 -3.95 1.92
CA ARG A 47 -7.34 -3.00 0.80
C ARG A 47 -6.91 -1.59 1.19
N ALA A 48 -6.33 -0.86 0.25
CA ALA A 48 -6.03 0.56 0.40
C ALA A 48 -5.98 1.23 -0.96
N THR A 49 -6.46 2.47 -1.04
CA THR A 49 -6.38 3.29 -2.23
C THR A 49 -5.68 4.59 -1.90
N MET A 50 -4.61 4.89 -2.63
CA MET A 50 -3.76 6.05 -2.39
C MET A 50 -3.54 6.85 -3.67
N THR A 51 -3.30 8.15 -3.52
CA THR A 51 -3.05 9.07 -4.62
C THR A 51 -1.70 9.75 -4.51
N MET A 52 -1.07 10.07 -5.64
CA MET A 52 0.15 10.87 -5.72
C MET A 52 0.12 11.75 -6.98
N ARG A 53 0.46 13.03 -6.82
CA ARG A 53 0.62 13.94 -7.95
C ARG A 53 1.99 13.76 -8.59
N VAL A 54 2.05 13.61 -9.90
CA VAL A 54 3.32 13.59 -10.65
C VAL A 54 3.89 15.00 -10.69
N ARG A 55 5.01 15.20 -10.01
CA ARG A 55 5.75 16.47 -9.97
C ARG A 55 6.89 16.50 -10.99
N GLU A 56 7.45 17.68 -11.23
CA GLU A 56 8.55 17.86 -12.20
C GLU A 56 9.83 17.10 -11.78
N ASP A 57 10.11 17.02 -10.48
CA ASP A 57 11.25 16.27 -9.91
C ASP A 57 11.11 14.75 -10.02
N MET A 58 9.92 14.25 -10.40
CA MET A 58 9.64 12.83 -10.59
C MET A 58 9.83 12.35 -12.03
N LEU A 59 10.13 13.26 -12.96
CA LEU A 59 10.22 12.93 -14.37
C LEU A 59 11.55 12.27 -14.72
N ASN A 60 11.50 11.32 -15.66
CA ASN A 60 12.69 10.73 -16.26
C ASN A 60 13.19 11.55 -17.46
N GLY A 61 14.24 11.05 -18.15
CA GLY A 61 14.83 11.70 -19.32
C GLY A 61 13.90 11.89 -20.54
N PHE A 62 12.70 11.30 -20.53
CA PHE A 62 11.68 11.46 -21.56
C PHE A 62 10.52 12.38 -21.12
N ARG A 63 10.67 13.06 -19.97
CA ARG A 63 9.64 13.94 -19.36
C ARG A 63 8.31 13.24 -19.07
N ILE A 64 8.38 11.98 -18.65
CA ILE A 64 7.26 11.22 -18.07
C ILE A 64 7.64 10.76 -16.66
N CYS A 65 6.66 10.43 -15.84
CA CYS A 65 6.88 9.94 -14.48
C CYS A 65 7.83 8.73 -14.51
N HIS A 66 8.91 8.79 -13.73
CA HIS A 66 9.84 7.69 -13.61
C HIS A 66 9.11 6.47 -13.05
N GLY A 67 9.28 5.30 -13.67
CA GLY A 67 8.58 4.07 -13.28
C GLY A 67 8.76 3.72 -11.81
N GLY A 68 9.93 4.05 -11.25
CA GLY A 68 10.21 3.93 -9.82
C GLY A 68 9.20 4.65 -8.92
N PHE A 69 8.76 5.87 -9.22
CA PHE A 69 7.76 6.58 -8.41
C PHE A 69 6.37 5.97 -8.53
N ILE A 70 5.99 5.50 -9.73
CA ILE A 70 4.74 4.75 -9.94
C ILE A 70 4.75 3.46 -9.11
N THR A 71 5.87 2.73 -9.13
CA THR A 71 6.07 1.54 -8.30
C THR A 71 6.04 1.89 -6.81
N THR A 72 6.66 2.97 -6.37
CA THR A 72 6.61 3.41 -4.97
C THR A 72 5.18 3.71 -4.54
N LEU A 73 4.36 4.38 -5.37
CA LEU A 73 2.95 4.59 -5.06
C LEU A 73 2.20 3.25 -4.91
N ALA A 74 2.39 2.33 -5.86
CA ALA A 74 1.73 1.02 -5.84
C ALA A 74 2.15 0.17 -4.62
N ASP A 75 3.45 0.15 -4.30
CA ASP A 75 4.01 -0.55 -3.14
C ASP A 75 3.54 0.07 -1.82
N THR A 76 3.42 1.39 -1.77
CA THR A 76 2.86 2.08 -0.60
C THR A 76 1.41 1.66 -0.38
N ALA A 77 0.55 1.71 -1.40
CA ALA A 77 -0.84 1.23 -1.29
C ALA A 77 -0.91 -0.26 -0.86
N PHE A 78 -0.05 -1.10 -1.43
CA PHE A 78 0.09 -2.50 -1.02
C PHE A 78 0.49 -2.65 0.45
N ALA A 79 1.44 -1.85 0.95
CA ALA A 79 1.88 -1.88 2.34
C ALA A 79 0.72 -1.60 3.30
N TYR A 80 -0.10 -0.58 3.04
CA TYR A 80 -1.28 -0.28 3.87
C TYR A 80 -2.36 -1.36 3.75
N ALA A 81 -2.57 -1.94 2.57
CA ALA A 81 -3.51 -3.05 2.40
C ALA A 81 -3.10 -4.28 3.22
N CYS A 82 -1.84 -4.71 3.14
CA CYS A 82 -1.38 -5.92 3.81
C CYS A 82 -1.14 -5.77 5.31
N ASN A 83 -0.96 -4.54 5.81
CA ASN A 83 -0.83 -4.24 7.23
C ASN A 83 -2.16 -3.89 7.92
N SER A 84 -3.27 -3.76 7.18
CA SER A 84 -4.59 -3.37 7.70
C SER A 84 -5.12 -4.21 8.88
N GLY A 85 -4.63 -5.44 9.07
CA GLY A 85 -4.95 -6.30 10.21
C GLY A 85 -4.04 -6.12 11.45
N ASN A 86 -3.23 -5.07 11.49
CA ASN A 86 -2.26 -4.77 12.55
C ASN A 86 -1.22 -5.86 12.83
N GLU A 87 -0.96 -6.77 11.89
CA GLU A 87 0.20 -7.67 11.95
C GLU A 87 1.28 -7.15 11.01
N GLN A 88 2.47 -6.85 11.54
CA GLN A 88 3.57 -6.31 10.76
C GLN A 88 3.90 -7.23 9.58
N THR A 89 3.71 -6.69 8.39
CA THR A 89 3.80 -7.40 7.13
C THR A 89 4.66 -6.61 6.17
N VAL A 90 5.60 -7.30 5.52
CA VAL A 90 6.56 -6.69 4.59
C VAL A 90 6.39 -7.28 3.20
N ALA A 91 6.73 -6.49 2.18
CA ALA A 91 6.85 -7.00 0.82
C ALA A 91 8.00 -8.03 0.76
N SER A 92 7.71 -9.23 0.27
CA SER A 92 8.71 -10.26 -0.05
C SER A 92 9.02 -10.33 -1.55
N GLY A 93 8.23 -9.67 -2.38
CA GLY A 93 8.48 -9.49 -3.80
C GLY A 93 7.36 -8.72 -4.48
N ILE A 94 7.69 -8.03 -5.56
CA ILE A 94 6.75 -7.30 -6.42
C ILE A 94 7.07 -7.58 -7.89
N SER A 95 6.04 -7.53 -8.74
CA SER A 95 6.16 -7.53 -10.20
C SER A 95 5.27 -6.41 -10.73
N VAL A 96 5.78 -5.56 -11.62
CA VAL A 96 5.10 -4.37 -12.12
C VAL A 96 5.16 -4.37 -13.64
N ASP A 97 4.01 -4.13 -14.28
CA ASP A 97 3.89 -3.92 -15.71
C ASP A 97 3.33 -2.51 -15.98
N PHE A 98 3.95 -1.77 -16.91
CA PHE A 98 3.56 -0.41 -17.27
C PHE A 98 2.75 -0.41 -18.57
N MET A 99 1.53 0.09 -18.53
CA MET A 99 0.59 0.09 -19.67
C MET A 99 0.60 1.43 -20.42
N ALA A 100 0.77 2.54 -19.70
CA ALA A 100 0.81 3.89 -20.24
C ALA A 100 1.74 4.79 -19.41
N PRO A 101 2.27 5.88 -19.97
CA PRO A 101 3.11 6.82 -19.23
C PRO A 101 2.28 7.69 -18.29
N GLY A 102 2.74 7.88 -17.04
CA GLY A 102 2.26 8.97 -16.19
C GLY A 102 2.85 10.30 -16.65
N ARG A 103 2.04 11.35 -16.77
CA ARG A 103 2.45 12.67 -17.28
C ARG A 103 2.64 13.68 -16.15
N PRO A 104 3.44 14.74 -16.35
CA PRO A 104 3.55 15.83 -15.38
C PRO A 104 2.17 16.39 -15.03
N GLY A 105 1.89 16.54 -13.74
CA GLY A 105 0.62 17.05 -13.24
C GLY A 105 -0.50 16.01 -13.09
N ASP A 106 -0.33 14.78 -13.61
CA ASP A 106 -1.31 13.70 -13.38
C ASP A 106 -1.49 13.44 -11.89
N LEU A 107 -2.72 13.11 -11.50
CA LEU A 107 -3.02 12.56 -10.20
C LEU A 107 -3.15 11.04 -10.36
N LEU A 108 -2.11 10.32 -9.99
CA LEU A 108 -2.10 8.86 -10.03
C LEU A 108 -2.84 8.32 -8.81
N THR A 109 -3.66 7.29 -9.02
CA THR A 109 -4.41 6.56 -7.99
C THR A 109 -4.01 5.10 -8.03
N ALA A 110 -3.43 4.58 -6.95
CA ALA A 110 -3.14 3.16 -6.78
C ALA A 110 -4.16 2.50 -5.86
N ALA A 111 -4.90 1.52 -6.38
CA ALA A 111 -5.87 0.73 -5.62
C ALA A 111 -5.32 -0.68 -5.40
N ALA A 112 -5.04 -1.02 -4.14
CA ALA A 112 -4.52 -2.32 -3.74
C ALA A 112 -5.63 -3.19 -3.11
N GLN A 113 -5.68 -4.46 -3.49
CA GLN A 113 -6.62 -5.44 -2.95
C GLN A 113 -5.94 -6.80 -2.74
N ARG A 114 -6.23 -7.43 -1.59
CA ARG A 114 -5.83 -8.80 -1.29
C ARG A 114 -6.50 -9.79 -2.24
N VAL A 115 -5.70 -10.63 -2.87
CA VAL A 115 -6.14 -11.77 -3.69
C VAL A 115 -6.23 -13.03 -2.84
N SER A 116 -5.20 -13.29 -2.03
CA SER A 116 -5.16 -14.46 -1.16
C SER A 116 -4.25 -14.23 0.04
N GLU A 117 -4.49 -14.99 1.10
CA GLU A 117 -3.66 -15.00 2.29
C GLU A 117 -3.70 -16.39 2.91
N SER A 118 -2.53 -16.91 3.28
CA SER A 118 -2.39 -18.22 3.89
C SER A 118 -1.17 -18.25 4.81
N GLY A 119 -1.42 -18.55 6.08
CA GLY A 119 -0.38 -18.58 7.10
C GLY A 119 0.35 -17.24 7.23
N ARG A 120 1.57 -17.16 6.69
CA ARG A 120 2.44 -15.98 6.77
C ARG A 120 2.58 -15.25 5.44
N THR A 121 1.96 -15.72 4.36
CA THR A 121 2.11 -15.14 3.04
C THR A 121 0.77 -14.66 2.51
N GLY A 122 0.81 -13.64 1.66
CA GLY A 122 -0.37 -13.15 0.96
C GLY A 122 -0.01 -12.56 -0.39
N VAL A 123 -0.97 -12.56 -1.31
CA VAL A 123 -0.85 -12.01 -2.65
C VAL A 123 -1.86 -10.88 -2.80
N TYR A 124 -1.41 -9.77 -3.39
CA TYR A 124 -2.18 -8.56 -3.57
C TYR A 124 -2.03 -8.09 -5.01
N ASP A 125 -3.11 -7.61 -5.59
CA ASP A 125 -3.11 -6.96 -6.90
C ASP A 125 -3.36 -5.46 -6.70
N ILE A 126 -2.63 -4.66 -7.47
CA ILE A 126 -2.65 -3.21 -7.41
C ILE A 126 -2.82 -2.68 -8.83
N THR A 127 -3.79 -1.80 -9.03
CA THR A 127 -3.97 -1.07 -10.28
C THR A 127 -3.63 0.40 -10.06
N VAL A 128 -2.91 1.00 -11.01
CA VAL A 128 -2.59 2.43 -11.00
C VAL A 128 -3.27 3.09 -12.18
N THR A 129 -4.12 4.08 -11.92
CA THR A 129 -4.81 4.87 -12.94
C THR A 129 -4.51 6.36 -12.78
N ASN A 130 -4.71 7.17 -13.83
CA ASN A 130 -4.72 8.62 -13.71
C ASN A 130 -6.14 9.17 -13.49
N GLN A 131 -6.27 10.49 -13.35
CA GLN A 131 -7.53 11.21 -13.15
C GLN A 131 -8.57 11.00 -14.27
N SER A 132 -8.14 10.59 -15.46
CA SER A 132 -9.02 10.30 -16.61
C SER A 132 -9.47 8.84 -16.65
N GLY A 133 -9.04 8.02 -15.69
CA GLY A 133 -9.29 6.57 -15.67
C GLY A 133 -8.38 5.76 -16.58
N GLU A 134 -7.33 6.35 -17.16
CA GLU A 134 -6.36 5.63 -17.98
C GLU A 134 -5.51 4.70 -17.09
N LEU A 135 -5.37 3.44 -17.51
CA LEU A 135 -4.54 2.47 -16.80
C LEU A 135 -3.06 2.76 -17.07
N ILE A 136 -2.34 3.11 -16.01
CA ILE A 136 -0.91 3.47 -16.06
C ILE A 136 -0.05 2.25 -15.76
N ALA A 137 -0.36 1.49 -14.71
CA ALA A 137 0.40 0.31 -14.34
C ALA A 137 -0.48 -0.72 -13.60
N VAL A 138 -0.01 -1.97 -13.61
CA VAL A 138 -0.51 -3.04 -12.74
C VAL A 138 0.67 -3.61 -11.96
N MET A 139 0.43 -3.96 -10.70
CA MET A 139 1.44 -4.59 -9.85
C MET A 139 0.84 -5.76 -9.09
N ARG A 140 1.64 -6.83 -8.95
CA ARG A 140 1.37 -7.93 -8.03
C ARG A 140 2.38 -7.91 -6.89
N GLY A 141 1.88 -7.75 -5.67
CA GLY A 141 2.66 -7.80 -4.44
C GLY A 141 2.56 -9.16 -3.75
N LYS A 142 3.68 -9.63 -3.21
CA LYS A 142 3.77 -10.78 -2.31
C LYS A 142 4.17 -10.27 -0.93
N SER A 143 3.39 -10.63 0.08
CA SER A 143 3.59 -10.20 1.45
C SER A 143 4.14 -11.34 2.31
N TYR A 144 4.86 -10.97 3.36
CA TYR A 144 5.33 -11.89 4.38
C TYR A 144 5.13 -11.30 5.78
N ARG A 145 4.41 -12.04 6.62
CA ARG A 145 4.01 -11.61 7.97
C ARG A 145 5.06 -11.96 9.01
N ILE A 146 5.36 -10.99 9.87
CA ILE A 146 6.25 -11.11 11.02
C ILE A 146 5.39 -11.36 12.26
N LYS A 147 5.38 -12.60 12.75
CA LYS A 147 4.52 -13.01 13.89
C LYS A 147 4.81 -12.19 15.15
N GLY A 148 3.74 -11.83 15.86
CA GLY A 148 3.80 -11.24 17.19
C GLY A 148 4.30 -9.79 17.23
N ARG A 149 4.38 -9.12 16.07
CA ARG A 149 4.74 -7.71 15.98
C ARG A 149 3.55 -6.91 15.48
N PRO A 150 2.94 -6.05 16.33
CA PRO A 150 1.91 -5.15 15.86
C PRO A 150 2.52 -4.08 14.95
N VAL A 151 1.70 -3.52 14.06
CA VAL A 151 2.09 -2.34 13.27
C VAL A 151 2.02 -1.12 14.18
N VAL A 152 0.93 -0.95 14.92
CA VAL A 152 0.71 0.12 15.88
C VAL A 152 0.29 -0.46 17.23
N GLU A 153 0.70 0.19 18.31
CA GLU A 153 0.16 -0.10 19.64
C GLU A 153 -1.28 0.44 19.71
N LEU A 154 -2.21 -0.38 20.22
CA LEU A 154 -3.63 -0.08 20.35
C LEU A 154 -4.03 0.04 21.82
#